data_AF-A0A9Q2KPA1-F1
#
_entry.id   AF-A0A9Q2KPA1-F1
#
_cell.length_a   1.000
_cell.length_b   1.000
_cell.length_c   1.000
_cell.angle_alpha   90.00
_cell.angle_beta   90.00
_cell.angle_gamma   90.00
#
_symmetry.space_group_name_H-M   'P 1'
#
loop_
_entity.id
_entity.type
_entity.pdbx_description
1 polymer ?
#
loop_
_entity_poly.entity_id
_entity_poly.type
_entity_poly.pdbx_seq_one_letter_code
_entity_poly.pdbx_strand_id
1 'polypeptide(L)'
;MNVYEMEGFLRGKCLPGDMKVNESNAQYLVRKFSELQSQNADMAVQLANAESKCRELAAENVTLNDKMNKLATWPGIEFYSSAWEFCNLDGSDALEFMCDVKTTATDAFLAEVRASGIDEMAVEYRKFANEDGCSCNMQSSYNLTAERAESYAAYIRRKGAAL
;
A
#
# COMPACT_ATOMS: atom_id res chain seq x y z
N MET A 1 -10.56 -23.32 10.66
CA MET A 1 -11.27 -24.61 10.56
C MET A 1 -10.83 -25.30 9.29
N ASN A 2 -10.25 -26.49 9.41
CA ASN A 2 -9.90 -27.29 8.24
C ASN A 2 -11.13 -28.09 7.74
N VAL A 3 -11.03 -28.71 6.55
CA VAL A 3 -12.15 -29.45 5.94
C VAL A 3 -12.65 -30.59 6.84
N TYR A 4 -11.74 -31.30 7.52
CA TYR A 4 -12.08 -32.43 8.39
C TYR A 4 -12.84 -32.00 9.66
N GLU A 5 -12.44 -30.89 10.27
CA GLU A 5 -13.16 -30.28 11.41
C GLU A 5 -14.55 -29.84 10.99
N MET A 6 -14.68 -29.25 9.80
CA MET A 6 -15.97 -28.79 9.30
C MET A 6 -16.90 -29.96 8.98
N GLU A 7 -16.41 -31.03 8.36
CA GLU A 7 -17.19 -32.26 8.17
C GLU A 7 -17.63 -32.89 9.50
N GLY A 8 -16.72 -32.94 10.47
CA GLY A 8 -17.00 -33.48 11.80
C GLY A 8 -18.10 -32.68 12.51
N PHE A 9 -18.02 -31.34 12.45
CA PHE A 9 -19.03 -30.46 13.02
C PHE A 9 -20.40 -30.61 12.34
N LEU A 10 -20.44 -30.60 11.00
CA LEU A 10 -21.68 -30.73 10.23
C LEU A 10 -22.35 -32.09 10.42
N ARG A 11 -21.58 -33.14 10.70
CA ARG A 11 -22.10 -34.49 11.01
C ARG A 11 -22.38 -34.70 12.50
N GLY A 12 -22.17 -33.70 13.36
CA GLY A 12 -22.36 -33.81 14.81
C GLY A 12 -21.35 -34.72 15.51
N LYS A 13 -20.19 -34.98 14.90
CA LYS A 13 -19.12 -35.84 15.44
C LYS A 13 -18.10 -35.09 16.30
N CYS A 14 -18.01 -33.77 16.15
CA CYS A 14 -17.14 -32.92 16.98
C CYS A 14 -17.71 -31.48 17.10
N LEU A 15 -17.16 -30.70 18.03
CA LEU A 15 -17.40 -29.26 18.15
C LEU A 15 -16.13 -28.50 17.75
N PRO A 16 -16.24 -27.35 17.05
CA PRO A 16 -15.10 -26.52 16.73
C PRO A 16 -14.42 -25.98 18.00
N GLY A 17 -13.09 -26.02 18.05
CA GLY A 17 -12.34 -25.59 19.22
C GLY A 17 -12.47 -24.10 19.56
N ASP A 18 -12.88 -23.28 18.59
CA ASP A 18 -13.08 -21.84 18.73
C ASP A 18 -14.56 -21.42 18.89
N MET A 19 -15.43 -22.39 19.19
CA MET A 19 -16.82 -22.12 19.56
C MET A 19 -16.88 -21.49 20.95
N LYS A 20 -17.64 -20.40 21.09
CA LYS A 20 -17.76 -19.67 22.36
C LYS A 20 -18.69 -20.42 23.32
N VAL A 21 -18.48 -20.24 24.62
CA VAL A 21 -19.39 -20.76 25.65
C VAL A 21 -20.79 -20.16 25.45
N ASN A 22 -21.82 -21.01 25.49
CA ASN A 22 -23.23 -20.67 25.22
C ASN A 22 -23.52 -20.19 23.77
N GLU A 23 -22.62 -20.43 22.83
CA GLU A 23 -22.87 -20.21 21.40
C GLU A 23 -23.56 -21.44 20.81
N SER A 24 -24.73 -21.25 20.20
CA SER A 24 -25.39 -22.30 19.42
C SER A 24 -24.67 -22.55 18.10
N ASN A 25 -24.88 -23.73 17.51
CA ASN A 25 -24.31 -24.07 16.20
C ASN A 25 -24.66 -23.05 15.11
N ALA A 26 -25.90 -22.55 15.10
CA ALA A 26 -26.34 -21.52 14.15
C ALA A 26 -25.60 -20.19 14.37
N GLN A 27 -25.46 -19.75 15.63
CA GLN A 27 -24.71 -18.54 15.96
C GLN A 27 -23.23 -18.65 15.57
N TYR A 28 -22.60 -19.81 15.83
CA TYR A 28 -21.22 -20.09 15.42
C TYR A 28 -21.05 -19.95 13.90
N LEU A 29 -21.94 -20.61 13.13
CA LEU A 29 -21.89 -20.55 11.66
C LEU A 29 -22.10 -19.12 11.15
N VAL A 30 -23.10 -18.40 11.67
CA VAL A 30 -23.36 -17.00 11.31
C VAL A 30 -22.12 -16.14 11.60
N ARG A 31 -21.51 -16.28 12.77
CA ARG A 31 -20.28 -15.56 13.11
C ARG A 31 -19.16 -15.86 12.12
N LYS A 32 -18.94 -17.13 11.77
CA LYS A 32 -17.91 -17.52 10.81
C LYS A 32 -18.14 -17.00 9.40
N PHE A 33 -19.39 -17.02 8.93
CA PHE A 33 -19.71 -16.44 7.63
C PHE A 33 -19.55 -14.92 7.63
N SER A 34 -19.91 -14.23 8.71
CA SER A 34 -19.68 -12.78 8.84
C SER A 34 -18.19 -12.43 8.91
N GLU A 35 -17.37 -13.22 9.63
CA GLU A 35 -15.90 -13.05 9.68
C GLU A 35 -15.30 -13.20 8.27
N LEU A 36 -15.69 -14.24 7.52
CA LEU A 36 -15.23 -14.46 6.14
C LEU A 36 -15.73 -13.37 5.18
N GLN A 37 -16.98 -12.93 5.34
CA GLN A 37 -17.54 -11.84 4.54
C GLN A 37 -16.77 -10.54 4.76
N SER A 38 -16.43 -10.22 6.01
CA SER A 38 -15.59 -9.06 6.35
C SER A 38 -14.21 -9.17 5.70
N GLN A 39 -13.54 -10.32 5.84
CA GLN A 39 -12.22 -10.55 5.23
C GLN A 39 -12.26 -10.41 3.70
N ASN A 40 -13.28 -10.95 3.05
CA ASN A 40 -13.46 -10.82 1.61
C ASN A 40 -13.69 -9.36 1.19
N ALA A 41 -14.45 -8.58 1.97
CA ALA A 41 -14.66 -7.17 1.72
C ALA A 41 -13.35 -6.37 1.86
N ASP A 42 -12.57 -6.65 2.91
CA ASP A 42 -11.27 -6.01 3.14
C ASP A 42 -10.29 -6.33 2.00
N MET A 43 -10.23 -7.59 1.57
CA MET A 43 -9.41 -8.01 0.43
C MET A 43 -9.82 -7.33 -0.88
N ALA A 44 -11.13 -7.17 -1.12
CA ALA A 44 -11.62 -6.49 -2.32
C ALA A 44 -11.21 -5.01 -2.34
N VAL A 45 -11.26 -4.34 -1.19
CA VAL A 45 -10.79 -2.94 -1.04
C VAL A 45 -9.28 -2.85 -1.27
N GLN A 46 -8.49 -3.76 -0.69
CA GLN A 46 -7.04 -3.79 -0.91
C GLN A 46 -6.68 -3.99 -2.38
N LEU A 47 -7.37 -4.91 -3.07
CA LEU A 47 -7.16 -5.18 -4.49
C LEU A 47 -7.51 -3.96 -5.35
N ALA A 48 -8.66 -3.33 -5.12
CA ALA A 48 -9.05 -2.11 -5.85
C ALA A 48 -8.03 -0.97 -5.66
N ASN A 49 -7.51 -0.78 -4.44
CA ASN A 49 -6.49 0.21 -4.15
C ASN A 49 -5.15 -0.10 -4.85
N ALA A 50 -4.73 -1.36 -4.86
CA ALA A 50 -3.52 -1.80 -5.56
C ALA A 50 -3.66 -1.62 -7.07
N GLU A 51 -4.79 -2.00 -7.66
CA GLU A 51 -5.09 -1.78 -9.08
C GLU A 51 -5.06 -0.30 -9.46
N SER A 52 -5.62 0.59 -8.63
CA SER A 52 -5.57 2.03 -8.88
C SER A 52 -4.13 2.55 -8.95
N LYS A 53 -3.31 2.21 -7.95
CA LYS A 53 -1.88 2.61 -7.90
C LYS A 53 -1.09 2.05 -9.08
N CYS A 54 -1.33 0.79 -9.46
CA CYS A 54 -0.70 0.18 -10.63
C CYS A 54 -1.07 0.90 -11.93
N ARG A 55 -2.33 1.32 -12.09
CA ARG A 55 -2.75 2.11 -13.27
C ARG A 55 -2.06 3.46 -13.35
N GLU A 56 -1.93 4.16 -12.23
CA GLU A 56 -1.23 5.44 -12.15
C GLU A 56 0.26 5.30 -12.52
N LEU A 57 0.94 4.30 -11.96
CA LEU A 57 2.33 3.99 -12.29
C LEU A 57 2.50 3.57 -13.76
N ALA A 58 1.56 2.81 -14.32
CA ALA A 58 1.60 2.44 -15.74
C ALA A 58 1.45 3.66 -16.65
N ALA A 59 0.53 4.58 -16.33
CA ALA A 59 0.35 5.82 -17.09
C ALA A 59 1.59 6.73 -17.03
N GLU A 60 2.22 6.84 -15.86
CA GLU A 60 3.50 7.54 -15.71
C GLU A 60 4.60 6.90 -16.55
N ASN A 61 4.72 5.56 -16.52
CA ASN A 61 5.71 4.84 -17.34
C ASN A 61 5.50 5.02 -18.84
N VAL A 62 4.27 5.02 -19.33
CA VAL A 62 3.97 5.34 -20.74
C VAL A 62 4.45 6.75 -21.08
N THR A 63 4.18 7.73 -20.21
CA THR A 63 4.62 9.12 -20.40
C THR A 63 6.14 9.25 -20.42
N LEU A 64 6.85 8.55 -19.52
CA LEU A 64 8.31 8.50 -19.49
C LEU A 64 8.87 7.85 -20.76
N ASN A 65 8.26 6.76 -21.23
CA ASN A 65 8.69 6.09 -22.45
C ASN A 65 8.47 6.98 -23.69
N ASP A 66 7.36 7.71 -23.75
CA ASP A 66 7.12 8.69 -24.82
C ASP A 66 8.15 9.83 -24.80
N LYS A 67 8.51 10.33 -23.60
CA LYS A 67 9.60 11.31 -23.47
C LYS A 67 10.93 10.74 -23.95
N MET A 68 11.27 9.51 -23.56
CA MET A 68 12.48 8.82 -24.00
C MET A 68 12.52 8.64 -25.52
N ASN A 69 11.43 8.19 -26.13
CA ASN A 69 11.36 8.02 -27.58
C ASN A 69 11.54 9.34 -28.34
N LYS A 70 10.94 10.43 -27.83
CA LYS A 70 11.13 11.78 -28.41
C LYS A 70 12.58 12.24 -28.33
N LEU A 71 13.25 11.98 -27.20
CA LEU A 71 14.68 12.26 -27.04
C LEU A 71 15.51 11.46 -28.04
N ALA A 72 15.27 10.15 -28.16
CA ALA A 72 16.01 9.28 -29.08
C ALA A 72 15.96 9.74 -30.55
N THR A 73 14.88 10.40 -30.96
CA THR A 73 14.72 10.97 -32.31
C THR A 73 15.02 12.47 -32.38
N TRP A 74 15.48 13.09 -31.30
CA TRP A 74 15.68 14.54 -31.23
C TRP A 74 16.78 14.95 -32.22
N PRO A 75 16.58 15.99 -33.06
CA PRO A 75 17.53 16.45 -34.09
C PRO A 75 18.91 16.95 -33.61
N GLY A 76 19.31 16.64 -32.37
CA GLY A 76 20.56 17.08 -31.73
C GLY A 76 21.29 16.00 -30.93
N ILE A 77 20.73 14.80 -30.75
CA ILE A 77 21.43 13.71 -30.02
C ILE A 77 22.61 13.13 -30.83
N GLU A 78 22.54 13.15 -32.17
CA GLU A 78 23.70 12.79 -33.02
C GLU A 78 24.82 13.83 -33.00
N PHE A 79 24.64 14.99 -32.34
CA PHE A 79 25.52 16.15 -32.44
C PHE A 79 26.37 16.44 -31.20
N TYR A 80 26.79 15.42 -30.45
CA TYR A 80 27.88 15.58 -29.46
C TYR A 80 29.27 15.79 -30.11
N SER A 81 29.30 16.00 -31.43
CA SER A 81 30.46 16.37 -32.23
C SER A 81 30.16 17.65 -33.03
N SER A 82 30.28 18.81 -32.38
CA SER A 82 30.67 20.12 -32.97
C SER A 82 29.71 20.98 -33.82
N ALA A 83 28.38 20.93 -33.68
CA ALA A 83 27.52 21.98 -34.27
C ALA A 83 26.28 22.24 -33.40
N TRP A 84 26.47 23.17 -32.47
CA TRP A 84 25.40 23.79 -31.71
C TRP A 84 24.55 24.76 -32.57
N GLU A 85 24.94 25.05 -33.81
CA GLU A 85 24.36 26.14 -34.61
C GLU A 85 23.48 25.69 -35.79
N PHE A 86 23.27 24.38 -36.04
CA PHE A 86 22.70 23.95 -37.34
C PHE A 86 21.20 23.62 -37.38
N CYS A 87 20.51 23.46 -36.25
CA CYS A 87 19.13 22.93 -36.27
C CYS A 87 18.01 23.90 -35.88
N ASN A 88 18.26 25.19 -35.58
CA ASN A 88 17.23 26.14 -35.09
C ASN A 88 16.40 25.60 -33.90
N LEU A 89 16.91 24.58 -33.19
CA LEU A 89 16.34 24.01 -31.98
C LEU A 89 17.45 24.14 -30.94
N ASP A 90 17.21 24.96 -29.93
CA ASP A 90 18.22 25.34 -28.97
C ASP A 90 18.48 24.15 -28.04
N GLY A 91 19.75 23.83 -27.77
CA GLY A 91 20.10 22.76 -26.83
C GLY A 91 19.52 23.01 -25.42
N SER A 92 19.11 24.25 -25.14
CA SER A 92 18.34 24.64 -23.96
C SER A 92 16.95 23.98 -23.90
N ASP A 93 16.21 23.90 -25.01
CA ASP A 93 14.88 23.27 -25.09
C ASP A 93 14.94 21.76 -24.79
N ALA A 94 16.00 21.09 -25.30
CA ALA A 94 16.25 19.68 -25.02
C ALA A 94 16.60 19.46 -23.54
N LEU A 95 17.40 20.36 -22.96
CA LEU A 95 17.78 20.31 -21.54
C LEU A 95 16.57 20.54 -20.63
N GLU A 96 15.72 21.52 -20.94
CA GLU A 96 14.47 21.79 -20.22
C GLU A 96 13.52 20.58 -20.29
N PHE A 97 13.36 19.99 -21.47
CA PHE A 97 12.55 18.78 -21.66
C PHE A 97 13.03 17.58 -20.82
N MET A 98 14.35 17.42 -20.68
CA MET A 98 14.96 16.38 -19.82
C MET A 98 14.82 16.70 -18.32
N CYS A 99 14.94 17.97 -17.93
CA CYS A 99 14.89 18.38 -16.53
C CYS A 99 13.46 18.46 -15.95
N ASP A 100 12.44 18.66 -16.79
CA ASP A 100 11.02 18.69 -16.37
C ASP A 100 10.38 17.28 -16.28
N VAL A 101 11.17 16.25 -15.94
CA VAL A 101 10.63 14.92 -15.67
C VAL A 101 10.15 14.85 -14.22
N LYS A 102 8.84 14.67 -14.04
CA LYS A 102 8.23 14.42 -12.73
C LYS A 102 7.71 13.00 -12.67
N THR A 103 7.89 12.36 -11.52
CA THR A 103 7.47 10.98 -11.25
C THR A 103 6.53 10.93 -10.05
N THR A 104 5.49 11.77 -10.10
CA THR A 104 4.56 12.00 -8.98
C THR A 104 3.86 10.73 -8.49
N ALA A 105 3.51 9.81 -9.41
CA ALA A 105 2.89 8.54 -9.03
C ALA A 105 3.90 7.62 -8.34
N THR A 106 5.14 7.59 -8.82
CA THR A 106 6.23 6.87 -8.16
C THR A 106 6.53 7.45 -6.77
N ASP A 107 6.57 8.78 -6.62
CA ASP A 107 6.83 9.44 -5.35
C ASP A 107 5.72 9.18 -4.32
N ALA A 108 4.45 9.25 -4.76
CA ALA A 108 3.30 8.88 -3.95
C ALA A 108 3.32 7.41 -3.54
N PHE A 109 3.66 6.50 -4.48
CA PHE A 109 3.81 5.07 -4.19
C PHE A 109 4.92 4.80 -3.16
N LEU A 110 6.09 5.42 -3.31
CA LEU A 110 7.20 5.27 -2.36
C LEU A 110 6.86 5.85 -0.98
N ALA A 111 6.12 6.96 -0.93
CA ALA A 111 5.63 7.51 0.33
C ALA A 111 4.65 6.56 1.02
N GLU A 112 3.74 5.94 0.27
CA GLU A 112 2.81 4.93 0.78
C GLU A 112 3.55 3.69 1.31
N VAL A 113 4.53 3.16 0.58
CA VAL A 113 5.33 2.01 1.04
C VAL A 113 6.06 2.33 2.34
N ARG A 114 6.66 3.53 2.44
CA ARG A 114 7.29 4.00 3.69
C ARG A 114 6.27 4.14 4.82
N ALA A 115 5.08 4.64 4.56
CA ALA A 115 4.02 4.78 5.55
C ALA A 115 3.48 3.41 6.02
N SER A 116 3.38 2.42 5.12
CA SER A 116 2.92 1.07 5.44
C SER A 116 3.78 0.39 6.50
N GLY A 117 5.10 0.51 6.42
CA GLY A 117 5.99 -0.05 7.45
C GLY A 117 5.80 0.59 8.83
N ILE A 118 5.32 1.83 8.88
CA ILE A 118 5.03 2.55 10.12
C ILE A 118 3.65 2.16 10.67
N ASP A 119 2.69 1.89 9.80
CA ASP A 119 1.39 1.33 10.21
C ASP A 119 1.56 -0.07 10.81
N GLU A 120 2.42 -0.92 10.24
CA GLU A 120 2.76 -2.23 10.81
C GLU A 120 3.34 -2.09 12.22
N MET A 121 4.25 -1.13 12.41
CA MET A 121 4.80 -0.80 13.73
C MET A 121 3.68 -0.38 14.70
N ALA A 122 2.73 0.45 14.26
CA ALA A 122 1.59 0.86 15.09
C ALA A 122 0.76 -0.34 15.53
N VAL A 123 0.46 -1.26 14.60
CA VAL A 123 -0.28 -2.49 14.88
C VAL A 123 0.44 -3.36 15.91
N GLU A 124 1.74 -3.54 15.80
CA GLU A 124 2.53 -4.29 16.79
C GLU A 124 2.48 -3.63 18.19
N TYR A 125 2.62 -2.31 18.27
CA TYR A 125 2.48 -1.61 19.55
C TYR A 125 1.08 -1.74 20.15
N ARG A 126 0.02 -1.73 19.33
CA ARG A 126 -1.35 -2.01 19.80
C ARG A 126 -1.46 -3.45 20.32
N LYS A 127 -0.74 -4.43 19.76
CA LYS A 127 -0.71 -5.80 20.29
C LYS A 127 -0.05 -5.83 21.66
N PHE A 128 1.13 -5.22 21.83
CA PHE A 128 1.80 -5.13 23.14
C PHE A 128 0.95 -4.43 24.20
N ALA A 129 0.15 -3.44 23.81
CA ALA A 129 -0.79 -2.76 24.70
C ALA A 129 -1.91 -3.68 25.22
N ASN A 130 -2.22 -4.77 24.50
CA ASN A 130 -3.29 -5.71 24.83
C ASN A 130 -2.76 -7.07 25.32
N GLU A 131 -1.45 -7.21 25.56
CA GLU A 131 -0.88 -8.44 26.11
C GLU A 131 -1.29 -8.65 27.57
N ASP A 132 -1.51 -9.92 27.94
CA ASP A 132 -1.81 -10.33 29.30
C ASP A 132 -0.68 -9.94 30.25
N GLY A 133 -1.01 -9.24 31.34
CA GLY A 133 -0.03 -8.75 32.32
C GLY A 133 0.60 -7.39 31.98
N CYS A 134 0.19 -6.75 30.89
CA CYS A 134 0.61 -5.38 30.58
C CYS A 134 0.07 -4.40 31.64
N SER A 135 0.98 -3.67 32.31
CA SER A 135 0.56 -2.66 33.30
C SER A 135 -0.18 -1.49 32.62
N CYS A 136 -1.08 -0.82 33.35
CA CYS A 136 -1.80 0.34 32.82
C CYS A 136 -0.88 1.44 32.27
N ASN A 137 0.30 1.64 32.89
CA ASN A 137 1.30 2.59 32.44
C ASN A 137 1.97 2.15 31.12
N MET A 138 2.30 0.86 30.97
CA MET A 138 2.84 0.32 29.72
C MET A 138 1.81 0.36 28.60
N GLN A 139 0.57 -0.04 28.88
CA GLN A 139 -0.53 0.00 27.93
C GLN A 139 -0.73 1.42 27.38
N SER A 140 -0.72 2.43 28.24
CA SER A 140 -0.80 3.84 27.84
C SER A 140 0.38 4.25 26.95
N SER A 141 1.60 3.87 27.33
CA SER A 141 2.82 4.17 26.56
C SER A 141 2.81 3.55 25.15
N TYR A 142 2.42 2.27 25.05
CA TYR A 142 2.33 1.57 23.77
C TYR A 142 1.23 2.16 22.88
N ASN A 143 0.06 2.47 23.43
CA ASN A 143 -1.01 3.12 22.68
C ASN A 143 -0.58 4.50 22.16
N LEU A 144 0.07 5.32 22.99
CA LEU A 144 0.58 6.62 22.56
C LEU A 144 1.64 6.49 21.44
N THR A 145 2.46 5.45 21.49
CA THR A 145 3.47 5.17 20.46
C THR A 145 2.81 4.76 19.14
N ALA A 146 1.78 3.92 19.20
CA ALA A 146 0.97 3.56 18.04
C ALA A 146 0.28 4.78 17.41
N GLU A 147 -0.34 5.65 18.20
CA GLU A 147 -0.99 6.88 17.71
C GLU A 147 -0.01 7.84 17.03
N ARG A 148 1.21 7.96 17.57
CA ARG A 148 2.28 8.76 16.96
C ARG A 148 2.74 8.16 15.63
N ALA A 149 2.85 6.83 15.57
CA ALA A 149 3.19 6.11 14.35
C ALA A 149 2.12 6.31 13.27
N GLU A 150 0.84 6.11 13.61
CA GLU A 150 -0.31 6.36 12.72
C GLU A 150 -0.30 7.81 12.19
N SER A 151 -0.08 8.79 13.08
CA SER A 151 0.00 10.21 12.72
C SER A 151 1.17 10.51 11.77
N TYR A 152 2.33 9.90 12.01
CA TYR A 152 3.51 10.11 11.19
C TYR A 152 3.39 9.41 9.82
N ALA A 153 2.81 8.21 9.76
CA ALA A 153 2.47 7.54 8.51
C ALA A 153 1.53 8.40 7.66
N ALA A 154 0.49 8.98 8.27
CA ALA A 154 -0.41 9.94 7.59
C ALA A 154 0.33 11.20 7.08
N TYR A 155 1.31 11.71 7.84
CA TYR A 155 2.14 12.83 7.41
C TYR A 155 2.98 12.47 6.17
N ILE A 156 3.62 11.30 6.15
CA ILE A 156 4.43 10.84 5.00
C ILE A 156 3.58 10.75 3.73
N ARG A 157 2.37 10.17 3.83
CA ARG A 157 1.43 10.07 2.70
C ARG A 157 1.08 11.42 2.10
N ARG A 158 0.71 12.39 2.96
CA ARG A 158 0.36 13.76 2.53
C ARG A 158 1.53 14.46 1.87
N LYS A 159 2.75 14.29 2.40
CA LYS A 159 3.95 14.87 1.82
C LYS A 159 4.29 14.26 0.46
N GLY A 160 4.13 12.95 0.30
CA GLY A 160 4.35 12.26 -0.98
C GLY A 160 3.37 12.66 -2.08
N ALA A 161 2.12 12.98 -1.73
CA ALA A 161 1.11 13.46 -2.67
C ALA A 161 1.29 14.92 -3.10
N ALA A 162 2.21 15.67 -2.47
CA ALA A 162 2.44 17.09 -2.71
C ALA A 162 3.74 17.38 -3.51
N LEU A 163 4.46 16.33 -3.93
CA LEU A 163 5.65 16.37 -4.78
C LEU A 163 5.26 16.17 -6.25
#